data_AF-N9XGD8-F1
#
_entry.id   AF-N9XGD8-F1
#
_cell.length_a   1.000
_cell.length_b   1.000
_cell.length_c   1.000
_cell.angle_alpha   90.00
_cell.angle_beta   90.00
_cell.angle_gamma   90.00
#
_symmetry.space_group_name_H-M   'P 1'
#
loop_
_entity.id
_entity.type
_entity.pdbx_description
1 polymer ?
#
loop_
_entity_poly.entity_id
_entity_poly.type
_entity_poly.pdbx_seq_one_letter_code
_entity_poly.pdbx_strand_id
1 'polypeptide(L)'
;MKSQKKILIVFAISSLIALACNYYIYELNKDFTIVTTEKKLNNTDDYTVEDFKKLNINELKELQEIYYARNINDKCKLVSEIILENFNESDIDTLTILSILSEENFEFEKALEYRYRLLPLCERSRLPVIYDNMADIYLLTDLNKSIELLEKALKINPEDEIVSLKLPFFKSLIKYYNNENKSNYYKKIIESSDINILPSVIEFMNKKVK
;
A
#
# COMPACT_ATOMS: atom_id res chain seq x y z
N MET A 1 20.27 -17.37 5.14
CA MET A 1 20.36 -16.00 5.70
C MET A 1 20.83 -14.91 4.71
N LYS A 2 21.76 -15.14 3.75
CA LYS A 2 22.18 -14.08 2.80
C LYS A 2 21.20 -13.77 1.65
N SER A 3 20.31 -14.69 1.25
CA SER A 3 19.29 -14.42 0.19
C SER A 3 18.07 -13.67 0.69
N GLN A 4 17.68 -13.85 1.96
CA GLN A 4 16.61 -13.08 2.61
C GLN A 4 16.93 -11.58 2.61
N LYS A 5 18.21 -11.20 2.84
CA LYS A 5 18.66 -9.81 2.77
C LYS A 5 18.46 -9.15 1.39
N LYS A 6 18.56 -9.92 0.29
CA LYS A 6 18.44 -9.35 -1.07
C LYS A 6 16.98 -9.13 -1.48
N ILE A 7 16.09 -10.03 -1.07
CA ILE A 7 14.63 -9.88 -1.25
C ILE A 7 14.14 -8.68 -0.43
N LEU A 8 14.64 -8.54 0.80
CA LEU A 8 14.35 -7.38 1.65
C LEU A 8 14.80 -6.05 1.00
N ILE A 9 15.93 -6.03 0.29
CA ILE A 9 16.44 -4.83 -0.38
C ILE A 9 15.57 -4.44 -1.58
N VAL A 10 15.18 -5.40 -2.43
CA VAL A 10 14.31 -5.10 -3.58
C VAL A 10 12.94 -4.62 -3.10
N PHE A 11 12.41 -5.24 -2.03
CA PHE A 11 11.17 -4.84 -1.39
C PHE A 11 11.26 -3.44 -0.75
N ALA A 12 12.38 -3.13 -0.10
CA ALA A 12 12.63 -1.81 0.46
C ALA A 12 12.68 -0.75 -0.65
N ILE A 13 13.30 -1.06 -1.79
CA ILE A 13 13.40 -0.14 -2.94
C ILE A 13 12.02 0.09 -3.57
N SER A 14 11.21 -0.94 -3.81
CA SER A 14 9.86 -0.76 -4.38
C SER A 14 8.94 0.02 -3.43
N SER A 15 9.02 -0.25 -2.13
CA SER A 15 8.25 0.48 -1.11
C SER A 15 8.68 1.94 -1.00
N LEU A 16 9.99 2.21 -1.08
CA LEU A 16 10.53 3.58 -1.10
C LEU A 16 10.10 4.36 -2.35
N ILE A 17 10.00 3.70 -3.51
CA ILE A 17 9.51 4.33 -4.74
C ILE A 17 8.02 4.68 -4.62
N ALA A 18 7.20 3.76 -4.11
CA ALA A 18 5.78 4.02 -3.87
C ALA A 18 5.57 5.18 -2.87
N LEU A 19 6.32 5.21 -1.76
CA LEU A 19 6.31 6.31 -0.79
C LEU A 19 6.73 7.65 -1.42
N ALA A 20 7.76 7.64 -2.27
CA ALA A 20 8.22 8.84 -2.97
C ALA A 20 7.17 9.38 -3.96
N CYS A 21 6.46 8.50 -4.67
CA CYS A 21 5.37 8.87 -5.55
C CYS A 21 4.18 9.47 -4.78
N ASN A 22 3.79 8.87 -3.66
CA ASN A 22 2.72 9.39 -2.81
C ASN A 22 3.08 10.76 -2.18
N TYR A 23 4.32 10.92 -1.71
CA TYR A 23 4.84 12.20 -1.20
C TYR A 23 4.86 13.30 -2.27
N TYR A 24 5.22 12.97 -3.51
CA TYR A 24 5.23 13.94 -4.61
C TYR A 24 3.81 14.41 -4.99
N ILE A 25 2.84 13.50 -5.00
CA ILE A 25 1.41 13.83 -5.20
C ILE A 25 0.89 14.70 -4.06
N TYR A 26 1.32 14.44 -2.82
CA TYR A 26 0.98 15.26 -1.66
C TYR A 26 1.52 16.70 -1.77
N GLU A 27 2.81 16.87 -2.10
CA GLU A 27 3.41 18.21 -2.26
C GLU A 27 2.76 19.01 -3.40
N LEU A 28 2.32 18.36 -4.48
CA LEU A 28 1.60 19.02 -5.57
C LEU A 28 0.21 19.54 -5.16
N ASN A 29 -0.40 18.99 -4.12
CA ASN A 29 -1.76 19.35 -3.67
C ASN A 29 -1.78 20.32 -2.48
N LYS A 30 -0.61 20.71 -1.96
CA LYS A 30 -0.44 21.46 -0.70
C LYS A 30 -0.88 22.93 -0.78
N ASP A 31 -0.88 23.53 -1.97
CA ASP A 31 -0.99 24.98 -2.12
C ASP A 31 -2.41 25.56 -2.21
N PHE A 32 -3.48 24.75 -2.17
CA PHE A 32 -4.83 25.26 -2.52
C PHE A 32 -5.76 25.63 -1.36
N THR A 33 -5.44 25.36 -0.08
CA THR A 33 -6.44 25.57 1.01
C THR A 33 -5.80 25.76 2.41
N ILE A 34 -5.04 26.85 2.63
CA ILE A 34 -4.20 26.95 3.85
C ILE A 34 -4.82 27.78 4.99
N VAL A 35 -5.55 28.86 4.71
CA VAL A 35 -5.85 29.88 5.76
C VAL A 35 -7.04 29.53 6.67
N THR A 36 -8.12 28.94 6.16
CA THR A 36 -9.29 28.55 6.97
C THR A 36 -9.03 27.31 7.84
N THR A 37 -8.07 26.50 7.41
CA THR A 37 -7.76 25.17 7.91
C THR A 37 -6.94 25.22 9.21
N GLU A 38 -6.02 26.18 9.34
CA GLU A 38 -5.15 26.33 10.51
C GLU A 38 -5.92 26.75 11.78
N LYS A 39 -6.94 27.60 11.64
CA LYS A 39 -7.76 28.03 12.79
C LYS A 39 -8.57 26.87 13.38
N LYS A 40 -9.09 25.97 12.54
CA LYS A 40 -9.83 24.78 13.00
C LYS A 40 -8.90 23.77 13.66
N LEU A 41 -7.71 23.55 13.11
CA LEU A 41 -6.70 22.66 13.70
C LEU A 41 -6.28 23.08 15.11
N ASN A 42 -5.89 24.34 15.29
CA ASN A 42 -5.41 24.85 16.58
C ASN A 42 -6.46 24.71 17.70
N ASN A 43 -7.75 24.65 17.37
CA ASN A 43 -8.82 24.46 18.35
C ASN A 43 -9.01 23.00 18.79
N THR A 44 -8.36 22.06 18.11
CA THR A 44 -8.52 20.60 18.31
C THR A 44 -7.26 19.94 18.83
N ASP A 45 -6.24 20.72 19.21
CA ASP A 45 -4.97 20.14 19.67
C ASP A 45 -5.09 19.41 21.00
N ASP A 46 -5.94 19.92 21.89
CA ASP A 46 -6.19 19.37 23.22
C ASP A 46 -7.47 18.52 23.29
N TYR A 47 -8.08 18.19 22.15
CA TYR A 47 -9.31 17.39 22.14
C TYR A 47 -9.05 15.97 22.63
N THR A 48 -9.86 15.52 23.59
CA THR A 48 -9.93 14.12 23.99
C THR A 48 -10.84 13.34 23.03
N VAL A 49 -10.80 12.01 23.11
CA VAL A 49 -11.74 11.13 22.38
C VAL A 49 -13.20 11.53 22.63
N GLU A 50 -13.53 11.89 23.86
CA GLU A 50 -14.89 12.29 24.26
C GLU A 50 -15.27 13.67 23.71
N ASP A 51 -14.30 14.53 23.38
CA ASP A 51 -14.58 15.80 22.73
C ASP A 51 -14.90 15.60 21.24
N PHE A 52 -14.16 14.73 20.54
CA PHE A 52 -14.49 14.36 19.17
C PHE A 52 -15.87 13.70 19.05
N LYS A 53 -16.27 12.85 20.01
CA LYS A 53 -17.61 12.22 19.99
C LYS A 53 -18.78 13.20 20.14
N LYS A 54 -18.55 14.43 20.61
CA LYS A 54 -19.58 15.48 20.70
C LYS A 54 -19.81 16.19 19.38
N LEU A 55 -18.88 16.06 18.42
CA LEU A 55 -18.98 16.68 17.11
C LEU A 55 -20.01 15.96 16.25
N ASN A 56 -20.64 16.69 15.34
CA ASN A 56 -21.51 16.09 14.34
C ASN A 56 -20.70 15.48 13.19
N ILE A 57 -21.33 14.65 12.36
CA ILE A 57 -20.65 13.96 11.26
C ILE A 57 -19.96 14.90 10.27
N ASN A 58 -20.52 16.08 9.98
CA ASN A 58 -19.92 17.00 9.01
C ASN A 58 -18.63 17.62 9.58
N GLU A 59 -18.63 17.96 10.88
CA GLU A 59 -17.44 18.45 11.57
C GLU A 59 -16.34 17.39 11.63
N LEU A 60 -16.72 16.13 11.91
CA LEU A 60 -15.78 15.01 11.90
C LEU A 60 -15.20 14.76 10.51
N LYS A 61 -16.03 14.80 9.46
CA LYS A 61 -15.57 14.65 8.07
C LYS A 61 -14.61 15.74 7.65
N GLU A 62 -14.92 16.99 7.99
CA GLU A 62 -14.01 18.09 7.73
C GLU A 62 -12.68 17.91 8.48
N LEU A 63 -12.71 17.53 9.76
CA LEU A 63 -11.47 17.26 10.51
C LEU A 63 -10.69 16.07 9.96
N GLN A 64 -11.37 15.02 9.51
CA GLN A 64 -10.73 13.86 8.87
C GLN A 64 -9.94 14.28 7.63
N GLU A 65 -10.57 15.03 6.72
CA GLU A 65 -9.94 15.55 5.51
C GLU A 65 -8.74 16.45 5.85
N ILE A 66 -8.89 17.33 6.83
CA ILE A 66 -7.84 18.23 7.27
C ILE A 66 -6.65 17.46 7.86
N TYR A 67 -6.90 16.51 8.76
CA TYR A 67 -5.84 15.72 9.37
C TYR A 67 -5.13 14.84 8.33
N TYR A 68 -5.88 14.26 7.39
CA TYR A 68 -5.30 13.49 6.29
C TYR A 68 -4.41 14.37 5.41
N ALA A 69 -4.91 15.53 4.98
CA ALA A 69 -4.18 16.48 4.14
C ALA A 69 -2.97 17.13 4.83
N ARG A 70 -2.83 17.02 6.15
CA ARG A 70 -1.68 17.49 6.92
C ARG A 70 -0.79 16.35 7.43
N ASN A 71 -1.09 15.10 7.05
CA ASN A 71 -0.37 13.91 7.49
C ASN A 71 -0.35 13.77 9.04
N ILE A 72 -1.42 14.19 9.71
CA ILE A 72 -1.62 14.04 11.16
C ILE A 72 -2.33 12.71 11.41
N ASN A 73 -1.62 11.62 11.15
CA ASN A 73 -2.19 10.28 10.96
C ASN A 73 -2.91 9.74 12.19
N ASP A 74 -2.39 9.96 13.40
CA ASP A 74 -3.03 9.47 14.63
C ASP A 74 -4.41 10.10 14.86
N LYS A 75 -4.53 11.42 14.64
CA LYS A 75 -5.82 12.12 14.76
C LYS A 75 -6.76 11.78 13.62
N CYS A 76 -6.24 11.66 12.40
CA CYS A 76 -7.03 11.23 11.25
C CYS A 76 -7.64 9.84 11.48
N LYS A 77 -6.83 8.90 11.98
CA LYS A 77 -7.28 7.55 12.33
C LYS A 77 -8.35 7.58 13.42
N LEU A 78 -8.12 8.30 14.51
CA LEU A 78 -9.10 8.43 15.60
C LEU A 78 -10.44 8.96 15.11
N VAL A 79 -10.44 10.07 14.35
CA VAL A 79 -11.68 10.65 13.80
C VAL A 79 -12.35 9.68 12.84
N SER A 80 -11.58 8.99 12.01
CA SER A 80 -12.10 7.97 11.08
C SER A 80 -12.78 6.81 11.80
N GLU A 81 -12.19 6.31 12.88
CA GLU A 81 -12.76 5.25 13.73
C GLU A 81 -14.08 5.72 14.37
N ILE A 82 -14.11 6.96 14.91
CA ILE A 82 -15.34 7.56 15.48
C ILE A 82 -16.45 7.66 14.42
N ILE A 83 -16.13 8.05 13.18
CA ILE A 83 -17.10 8.13 12.08
C ILE A 83 -17.71 6.75 11.80
N LEU A 84 -16.89 5.70 11.68
CA LEU A 84 -17.39 4.35 11.39
C LEU A 84 -18.19 3.77 12.55
N GLU A 85 -17.76 4.00 13.79
CA GLU A 85 -18.41 3.43 14.98
C GLU A 85 -19.76 4.08 15.29
N ASN A 86 -19.87 5.40 15.14
CA ASN A 86 -21.02 6.15 15.67
C ASN A 86 -22.03 6.59 14.60
N PHE A 87 -21.64 6.58 13.33
CA PHE A 87 -22.48 7.16 12.27
C PHE A 87 -22.68 6.25 11.08
N ASN A 88 -21.61 5.73 10.48
CA ASN A 88 -21.73 4.91 9.27
C ASN A 88 -20.56 3.94 9.12
N GLU A 89 -20.77 2.68 9.50
CA GLU A 89 -19.77 1.61 9.37
C GLU A 89 -19.37 1.29 7.91
N SER A 90 -20.14 1.78 6.93
CA SER A 90 -19.96 1.54 5.50
C SER A 90 -19.57 2.81 4.74
N ASP A 91 -19.04 3.82 5.42
CA ASP A 91 -18.57 5.04 4.75
C ASP A 91 -17.32 4.73 3.90
N ILE A 92 -17.47 4.83 2.58
CA ILE A 92 -16.45 4.43 1.59
C ILE A 92 -15.17 5.26 1.73
N ASP A 93 -15.29 6.58 1.89
CA ASP A 93 -14.12 7.46 1.94
C ASP A 93 -13.34 7.24 3.24
N THR A 94 -14.04 7.09 4.36
CA THR A 94 -13.44 6.77 5.66
C THR A 94 -12.74 5.42 5.66
N LEU A 95 -13.38 4.38 5.11
CA LEU A 95 -12.76 3.05 4.97
C LEU A 95 -11.52 3.11 4.06
N THR A 96 -11.55 3.93 3.01
CA THR A 96 -10.41 4.12 2.10
C THR A 96 -9.25 4.75 2.85
N ILE A 97 -9.47 5.85 3.57
CA ILE A 97 -8.47 6.54 4.40
C ILE A 97 -7.86 5.58 5.43
N LEU A 98 -8.70 4.84 6.17
CA LEU A 98 -8.22 3.89 7.17
C LEU A 98 -7.39 2.76 6.56
N SER A 99 -7.74 2.29 5.35
CA SER A 99 -6.95 1.29 4.64
C SER A 99 -5.55 1.80 4.28
N ILE A 100 -5.44 3.05 3.85
CA ILE A 100 -4.17 3.70 3.48
C ILE A 100 -3.33 3.92 4.74
N LEU A 101 -3.90 4.54 5.77
CA LEU A 101 -3.21 4.79 7.04
C LEU A 101 -2.73 3.49 7.71
N SER A 102 -3.51 2.41 7.61
CA SER A 102 -3.09 1.11 8.13
C SER A 102 -1.90 0.56 7.34
N GLU A 103 -1.89 0.70 6.01
CA GLU A 103 -0.77 0.26 5.18
C GLU A 103 0.50 1.06 5.45
N GLU A 104 0.41 2.40 5.57
CA GLU A 104 1.54 3.27 5.90
C GLU A 104 2.15 2.97 7.27
N ASN A 105 1.32 2.52 8.21
CA ASN A 105 1.75 2.08 9.54
C ASN A 105 2.18 0.61 9.60
N PHE A 106 2.27 -0.08 8.45
CA PHE A 106 2.57 -1.51 8.35
C PHE A 106 1.57 -2.42 9.10
N GLU A 107 0.35 -1.94 9.37
CA GLU A 107 -0.79 -2.70 9.92
C GLU A 107 -1.54 -3.43 8.79
N PHE A 108 -0.85 -4.30 8.06
CA PHE A 108 -1.34 -4.91 6.83
C PHE A 108 -2.65 -5.71 6.98
N GLU A 109 -2.86 -6.39 8.10
CA GLU A 109 -4.08 -7.13 8.37
C GLU A 109 -5.30 -6.19 8.47
N LYS A 110 -5.15 -5.03 9.13
CA LYS A 110 -6.20 -4.01 9.22
C LYS A 110 -6.46 -3.36 7.86
N ALA A 111 -5.40 -3.07 7.11
CA ALA A 111 -5.53 -2.54 5.75
C ALA A 111 -6.36 -3.48 4.86
N LEU A 112 -6.11 -4.79 4.94
CA LEU A 112 -6.90 -5.80 4.26
C LEU A 112 -8.35 -5.87 4.77
N GLU A 113 -8.57 -5.81 6.09
CA GLU A 113 -9.90 -5.80 6.68
C GLU A 113 -10.76 -4.65 6.10
N TYR A 114 -10.23 -3.43 6.09
CA TYR A 114 -10.93 -2.27 5.51
C TYR A 114 -11.18 -2.44 4.00
N ARG A 115 -10.22 -2.98 3.25
CA ARG A 115 -10.39 -3.25 1.82
C ARG A 115 -11.45 -4.31 1.53
N TYR A 116 -11.54 -5.36 2.36
CA TYR A 116 -12.61 -6.34 2.25
C TYR A 116 -13.99 -5.73 2.52
N ARG A 117 -14.08 -4.80 3.47
CA ARG A 117 -15.31 -4.01 3.73
C ARG A 117 -15.67 -3.08 2.57
N LEU A 118 -14.67 -2.56 1.83
CA LEU A 118 -14.88 -1.71 0.65
C LEU A 118 -15.42 -2.47 -0.58
N LEU A 119 -15.01 -3.73 -0.78
CA LEU A 119 -15.40 -4.51 -1.98
C LEU A 119 -16.91 -4.51 -2.30
N PRO A 120 -17.82 -4.73 -1.33
CA PRO A 120 -19.26 -4.71 -1.61
C PRO A 120 -19.86 -3.31 -1.78
N LEU A 121 -19.13 -2.25 -1.39
CA LEU A 121 -19.63 -0.87 -1.36
C LEU A 121 -19.20 -0.07 -2.59
N CYS A 122 -18.06 -0.40 -3.17
CA CYS A 122 -17.47 0.34 -4.28
C CYS A 122 -18.12 0.01 -5.62
N GLU A 123 -18.22 1.03 -6.47
CA GLU A 123 -18.56 0.85 -7.88
C GLU A 123 -17.56 -0.09 -8.56
N ARG A 124 -18.05 -0.84 -9.57
CA ARG A 124 -17.24 -1.80 -10.32
C ARG A 124 -15.97 -1.18 -10.92
N SER A 125 -16.02 0.10 -11.28
CA SER A 125 -14.89 0.89 -11.81
C SER A 125 -13.73 1.04 -10.83
N ARG A 126 -13.99 1.02 -9.51
CA ARG A 126 -12.96 1.15 -8.46
C ARG A 126 -12.35 -0.18 -8.02
N LEU A 127 -13.01 -1.30 -8.32
CA LEU A 127 -12.57 -2.64 -7.90
C LEU A 127 -11.17 -3.03 -8.40
N PRO A 128 -10.72 -2.72 -9.63
CA PRO A 128 -9.37 -3.04 -10.08
C PRO A 128 -8.29 -2.47 -9.16
N VAL A 129 -8.42 -1.20 -8.76
CA VAL A 129 -7.47 -0.53 -7.85
C VAL A 129 -7.49 -1.18 -6.47
N ILE A 130 -8.67 -1.51 -5.94
CA ILE A 130 -8.77 -2.20 -4.64
C ILE A 130 -8.08 -3.56 -4.70
N TYR A 131 -8.31 -4.34 -5.77
CA TYR A 131 -7.66 -5.64 -5.95
C TYR A 131 -6.14 -5.51 -6.13
N ASP A 132 -5.66 -4.52 -6.88
CA ASP A 132 -4.23 -4.26 -7.04
C ASP A 132 -3.56 -3.93 -5.69
N ASN A 133 -4.15 -3.00 -4.92
CA ASN A 133 -3.65 -2.64 -3.60
C ASN A 133 -3.67 -3.82 -2.61
N MET A 134 -4.70 -4.67 -2.67
CA MET A 134 -4.73 -5.91 -1.87
C MET A 134 -3.66 -6.90 -2.35
N ALA A 135 -3.41 -7.00 -3.65
CA ALA A 135 -2.38 -7.86 -4.21
C ALA A 135 -0.98 -7.46 -3.73
N ASP A 136 -0.71 -6.15 -3.63
CA ASP A 136 0.56 -5.64 -3.09
C ASP A 136 0.76 -6.03 -1.62
N ILE A 137 -0.31 -6.03 -0.79
CA ILE A 137 -0.22 -6.55 0.57
C ILE A 137 0.03 -8.07 0.56
N TYR A 138 -0.73 -8.82 -0.24
CA TYR A 138 -0.59 -10.29 -0.29
C TYR A 138 0.73 -10.75 -0.90
N LEU A 139 1.43 -9.91 -1.67
CA LEU A 139 2.76 -10.21 -2.19
C LEU A 139 3.72 -10.64 -1.06
N LEU A 140 3.54 -10.09 0.15
CA LEU A 140 4.36 -10.36 1.32
C LEU A 140 4.03 -11.68 2.03
N THR A 141 2.79 -12.15 1.94
CA THR A 141 2.27 -13.22 2.80
C THR A 141 1.77 -14.42 2.01
N ASP A 142 1.11 -14.19 0.88
CA ASP A 142 0.53 -15.20 0.01
C ASP A 142 0.59 -14.76 -1.46
N LEU A 143 1.68 -15.14 -2.13
CA LEU A 143 1.90 -14.81 -3.53
C LEU A 143 0.86 -15.42 -4.48
N ASN A 144 0.24 -16.56 -4.13
CA ASN A 144 -0.85 -17.11 -4.96
C ASN A 144 -2.06 -16.18 -4.92
N LYS A 145 -2.45 -15.75 -3.71
CA LYS A 145 -3.58 -14.84 -3.52
C LYS A 145 -3.34 -13.48 -4.14
N SER A 146 -2.11 -12.99 -4.08
CA SER A 146 -1.68 -11.77 -4.79
C SER A 146 -1.92 -11.89 -6.31
N ILE A 147 -1.49 -13.00 -6.94
CA ILE A 147 -1.73 -13.27 -8.36
C ILE A 147 -3.23 -13.36 -8.67
N GLU A 148 -4.01 -14.07 -7.84
CA GLU A 148 -5.47 -14.20 -8.02
C GLU A 148 -6.16 -12.82 -8.04
N LEU A 149 -5.73 -11.90 -7.18
CA LEU A 149 -6.29 -10.55 -7.10
C LEU A 149 -5.94 -9.71 -8.33
N LEU A 150 -4.70 -9.77 -8.82
CA LEU A 150 -4.33 -9.11 -10.08
C LEU A 150 -5.11 -9.67 -11.28
N GLU A 151 -5.36 -10.98 -11.32
CA GLU A 151 -6.22 -11.58 -12.36
C GLU A 151 -7.66 -11.09 -12.27
N LYS A 152 -8.21 -10.91 -11.05
CA LYS A 152 -9.53 -10.29 -10.84
C LYS A 152 -9.55 -8.83 -11.32
N ALA A 153 -8.49 -8.06 -11.06
CA ALA A 153 -8.36 -6.69 -11.53
C ALA A 153 -8.40 -6.61 -13.06
N LEU A 154 -7.57 -7.40 -13.77
CA LEU A 154 -7.55 -7.42 -15.25
C LEU A 154 -8.83 -7.95 -15.87
N LYS A 155 -9.55 -8.85 -15.20
CA LYS A 155 -10.87 -9.31 -15.69
C LYS A 155 -11.88 -8.15 -15.74
N ILE A 156 -11.72 -7.16 -14.88
CA ILE A 156 -12.60 -5.98 -14.83
C ILE A 156 -12.06 -4.86 -15.72
N ASN A 157 -10.75 -4.61 -15.68
CA ASN A 157 -10.07 -3.62 -16.52
C ASN A 157 -8.90 -4.28 -17.29
N PRO A 158 -9.14 -4.85 -18.48
CA PRO A 158 -8.10 -5.55 -19.24
C PRO A 158 -6.96 -4.65 -19.73
N GLU A 159 -7.22 -3.35 -19.85
CA GLU A 159 -6.26 -2.35 -20.34
C GLU A 159 -5.49 -1.66 -19.19
N ASP A 160 -5.56 -2.20 -17.97
CA ASP A 160 -4.79 -1.67 -16.85
C ASP A 160 -3.29 -1.94 -17.05
N GLU A 161 -2.56 -0.91 -17.45
CA GLU A 161 -1.12 -1.00 -17.75
C GLU A 161 -0.32 -1.46 -16.53
N ILE A 162 -0.64 -0.96 -15.34
CA ILE A 162 0.10 -1.27 -14.11
C ILE A 162 -0.08 -2.73 -13.76
N VAL A 163 -1.33 -3.21 -13.71
CA VAL A 163 -1.63 -4.60 -13.38
C VAL A 163 -1.10 -5.56 -14.46
N SER A 164 -1.17 -5.16 -15.74
CA SER A 164 -0.64 -5.93 -16.87
C SER A 164 0.88 -6.12 -16.79
N LEU A 165 1.59 -5.17 -16.20
CA LEU A 165 3.03 -5.27 -15.91
C LEU A 165 3.32 -6.11 -14.65
N LYS A 166 2.53 -5.93 -13.58
CA LYS A 166 2.72 -6.64 -12.30
C LYS A 166 2.45 -8.14 -12.42
N LEU A 167 1.39 -8.55 -13.11
CA LEU A 167 0.93 -9.95 -13.11
C LEU A 167 1.98 -10.94 -13.69
N PRO A 168 2.61 -10.70 -14.86
CA PRO A 168 3.67 -11.57 -15.37
C PRO A 168 4.89 -11.64 -14.43
N PHE A 169 5.21 -10.54 -13.77
CA PHE A 169 6.28 -10.49 -12.77
C PHE A 169 5.94 -11.37 -11.56
N PHE A 170 4.74 -11.28 -11.00
CA PHE A 170 4.33 -12.10 -9.86
C PHE A 170 4.23 -13.59 -10.22
N LYS A 171 3.73 -13.92 -11.43
CA LYS A 171 3.74 -15.30 -11.97
C LYS A 171 5.16 -15.85 -12.14
N SER A 172 6.11 -15.00 -12.50
CA SER A 172 7.53 -15.38 -12.57
C SER A 172 8.13 -15.59 -11.18
N LEU A 173 7.79 -14.73 -10.22
CA LEU A 173 8.16 -14.86 -8.81
C LEU A 173 7.65 -16.18 -8.20
N ILE A 174 6.42 -16.61 -8.49
CA ILE A 174 5.88 -17.83 -7.88
C ILE A 174 6.54 -19.08 -8.45
N LYS A 175 6.78 -19.08 -9.77
CA LYS A 175 7.59 -20.12 -10.42
C LYS A 175 9.00 -20.16 -9.82
N TYR A 176 9.56 -19.01 -9.44
CA TYR A 176 10.84 -18.93 -8.74
C TYR A 176 10.80 -19.49 -7.32
N TYR A 177 9.79 -19.12 -6.51
CA TYR A 177 9.65 -19.62 -5.14
C TYR A 177 9.47 -21.14 -5.09
N ASN A 178 8.73 -21.69 -6.06
CA ASN A 178 8.39 -23.11 -6.14
C ASN A 178 9.45 -23.96 -6.87
N ASN A 179 10.44 -23.37 -7.54
CA ASN A 179 11.49 -24.11 -8.24
C ASN A 179 12.71 -24.35 -7.34
N GLU A 180 13.14 -25.60 -7.24
CA GLU A 180 14.28 -26.03 -6.39
C GLU A 180 15.62 -25.41 -6.80
N ASN A 181 15.73 -24.86 -8.02
CA ASN A 181 16.99 -24.36 -8.57
C ASN A 181 17.11 -22.81 -8.55
N LYS A 182 16.91 -22.23 -7.38
CA LYS A 182 16.95 -20.77 -7.11
C LYS A 182 18.22 -20.07 -7.62
N SER A 183 19.34 -20.80 -7.72
CA SER A 183 20.64 -20.31 -8.23
C SER A 183 20.61 -19.92 -9.71
N ASN A 184 19.93 -20.70 -10.56
CA ASN A 184 19.88 -20.45 -12.00
C ASN A 184 19.08 -19.19 -12.36
N TYR A 185 18.06 -18.86 -11.57
CA TYR A 185 17.29 -17.63 -11.77
C TYR A 185 18.11 -16.39 -11.41
N TYR A 186 18.81 -16.40 -10.27
CA TYR A 186 19.71 -15.31 -9.91
C TYR A 186 20.81 -15.13 -10.96
N LYS A 187 21.37 -16.23 -11.48
CA LYS A 187 22.32 -16.17 -12.58
C LYS A 187 21.73 -15.45 -13.80
N LYS A 188 20.49 -15.77 -14.20
CA LYS A 188 19.82 -15.09 -15.33
C LYS A 188 19.53 -13.61 -15.07
N ILE A 189 19.05 -13.22 -13.89
CA ILE A 189 18.84 -11.79 -13.56
C ILE A 189 20.15 -11.03 -13.68
N ILE A 190 21.20 -11.58 -13.09
CA ILE A 190 22.54 -11.01 -13.10
C ILE A 190 23.05 -10.87 -14.54
N GLU A 191 22.85 -11.89 -15.37
CA GLU A 191 23.23 -11.90 -16.79
C GLU A 191 22.38 -10.96 -17.64
N SER A 192 21.11 -10.73 -17.28
CA SER A 192 20.19 -9.85 -18.02
C SER A 192 20.19 -8.40 -17.55
N SER A 193 20.77 -8.12 -16.37
CA SER A 193 20.88 -6.78 -15.82
C SER A 193 22.23 -6.20 -16.20
N ASP A 194 22.29 -4.98 -16.73
CA ASP A 194 23.54 -4.20 -16.94
C ASP A 194 24.23 -3.80 -15.62
N ILE A 195 24.05 -4.60 -14.56
CA ILE A 195 24.65 -4.38 -13.25
C ILE A 195 26.04 -5.01 -13.32
N ASN A 196 27.08 -4.17 -13.30
CA ASN A 196 28.47 -4.59 -13.14
C ASN A 196 28.64 -5.28 -11.77
N ILE A 197 28.44 -6.60 -11.74
CA ILE A 197 28.57 -7.38 -10.51
C ILE A 197 30.05 -7.58 -10.21
N LEU A 198 30.45 -7.19 -9.00
CA LEU A 198 31.80 -7.36 -8.50
C LEU A 198 32.29 -8.81 -8.72
N PRO A 199 33.48 -9.04 -9.30
CA PRO A 199 34.04 -10.37 -9.57
C PRO A 199 34.04 -11.31 -8.34
N SER A 200 34.14 -10.75 -7.13
CA SER A 200 34.08 -11.48 -5.85
C SER A 200 32.72 -12.16 -5.59
N VAL A 201 31.63 -11.63 -6.15
CA VAL A 201 30.28 -12.22 -6.06
C VAL A 201 30.15 -13.40 -7.03
N ILE A 202 30.74 -13.30 -8.22
CA ILE A 202 30.78 -14.39 -9.21
C ILE A 202 31.62 -15.56 -8.67
N GLU A 203 32.79 -15.26 -8.08
CA GLU A 203 33.65 -16.28 -7.47
C GLU A 203 32.97 -17.00 -6.29
N PHE A 204 32.22 -16.26 -5.47
CA PHE A 204 31.46 -16.83 -4.35
C PHE A 204 30.32 -17.75 -4.84
N MET A 205 29.63 -17.41 -5.93
CA MET A 205 28.57 -18.25 -6.50
C MET A 205 29.14 -19.55 -7.09
N ASN A 206 30.28 -19.48 -7.80
CA ASN A 206 30.90 -20.66 -8.42
C ASN A 206 31.49 -21.66 -7.39
N LYS A 207 31.90 -21.19 -6.20
CA LYS A 207 32.40 -22.06 -5.12
C LYS A 207 31.33 -22.89 -4.40
N LYS A 208 30.04 -22.57 -4.57
CA LYS A 208 28.91 -23.24 -3.88
C LYS A 208 28.03 -24.13 -4.77
N VAL A 209 28.38 -24.28 -6.05
CA VAL A 209 27.67 -25.12 -7.03
C VAL A 209 28.46 -26.42 -7.33
N LYS A 210 29.33 -26.85 -6.41
CA LYS A 210 29.86 -28.22 -6.37
C LYS A 210 29.29 -28.95 -5.16
#